data_AF-A0A9D4YLE1-F1
#
_entry.id   AF-A0A9D4YLE1-F1
#
_cell.length_a   1.000
_cell.length_b   1.000
_cell.length_c   1.000
_cell.angle_alpha   90.00
_cell.angle_beta   90.00
_cell.angle_gamma   90.00
#
_symmetry.space_group_name_H-M   'P 1'
#
loop_
_entity.id
_entity.type
_entity.pdbx_description
1 polymer ?
#
loop_
_entity_poly.entity_id
_entity_poly.type
_entity_poly.pdbx_seq_one_letter_code
_entity_poly.pdbx_strand_id
1 'polypeptide(L)'
;MYILYIRNIITYTSCLFLKGVISTVFVTLVVITSIYFYKRHNIHSRNLSLQPFRLDSQRISKSQNFGVEHFIFKDLYKATNNFDKKLGDGGSAEVFYGKR
;
A
#
# COMPACT_ATOMS: atom_id res chain seq x y z
N MET A 1 56.11 -7.20 -21.81
CA MET A 1 55.14 -8.19 -21.27
C MET A 1 54.55 -7.78 -19.92
N TYR A 2 55.35 -7.27 -18.96
CA TYR A 2 54.91 -6.91 -17.60
C TYR A 2 53.85 -5.78 -17.51
N ILE A 3 53.93 -4.76 -18.37
CA ILE A 3 53.02 -3.60 -18.35
C ILE A 3 51.57 -3.99 -18.70
N LEU A 4 51.39 -4.96 -19.60
CA LEU A 4 50.07 -5.47 -19.98
C LEU A 4 49.41 -6.26 -18.83
N TYR A 5 50.20 -7.00 -18.07
CA TYR A 5 49.75 -7.77 -16.90
C TYR A 5 49.24 -6.85 -15.78
N ILE A 6 49.99 -5.77 -15.49
CA ILE A 6 49.59 -4.78 -14.49
C ILE A 6 48.28 -4.07 -14.88
N ARG A 7 48.14 -3.66 -16.15
CA ARG A 7 46.89 -3.04 -16.65
C ARG A 7 45.68 -3.96 -16.53
N ASN A 8 45.87 -5.24 -16.84
CA ASN A 8 44.82 -6.25 -16.77
C ASN A 8 44.35 -6.45 -15.31
N ILE A 9 45.28 -6.59 -14.35
CA ILE A 9 44.99 -6.67 -12.91
C ILE A 9 44.21 -5.46 -12.38
N ILE A 10 44.64 -4.25 -12.72
CA ILE A 10 43.96 -3.02 -12.25
C ILE A 10 42.52 -2.97 -12.80
N THR A 11 42.33 -3.38 -14.05
CA THR A 11 40.99 -3.40 -14.67
C THR A 11 40.08 -4.43 -13.99
N TYR A 12 40.59 -5.62 -13.66
CA TYR A 12 39.83 -6.65 -12.95
C TYR A 12 39.43 -6.23 -11.55
N THR A 13 40.34 -5.64 -10.78
CA THR A 13 40.03 -5.19 -9.41
C THR A 13 39.01 -4.06 -9.43
N SER A 14 39.16 -3.05 -10.29
CA SER A 14 38.18 -1.97 -10.43
C SER A 14 36.80 -2.47 -10.83
N CYS A 15 36.70 -3.45 -11.75
CA CYS A 15 35.41 -4.05 -12.14
C CYS A 15 34.76 -4.84 -11.00
N LEU A 16 35.57 -5.54 -10.19
CA LEU A 16 35.10 -6.26 -8.99
C LEU A 16 34.53 -5.31 -7.93
N PHE A 17 35.21 -4.20 -7.66
CA PHE A 17 34.73 -3.20 -6.71
C PHE A 17 33.43 -2.52 -7.18
N LEU A 18 33.35 -2.17 -8.48
CA LEU A 18 32.15 -1.57 -9.06
C LEU A 18 30.94 -2.51 -8.95
N LYS A 19 31.10 -3.80 -9.26
CA LYS A 19 30.04 -4.81 -9.11
C LYS A 19 29.62 -4.98 -7.65
N GLY A 20 30.56 -4.94 -6.71
CA GLY A 20 30.29 -5.02 -5.28
C GLY A 20 29.40 -3.87 -4.79
N VAL A 21 29.73 -2.63 -5.15
CA VAL A 21 28.95 -1.44 -4.75
C VAL A 21 27.56 -1.44 -5.38
N ILE A 22 27.44 -1.81 -6.65
CA ILE A 22 26.12 -1.89 -7.31
C ILE A 22 25.25 -2.95 -6.63
N SER A 23 25.84 -4.10 -6.28
CA SER A 23 25.13 -5.18 -5.59
C SER A 23 24.62 -4.75 -4.22
N THR A 24 25.42 -4.04 -3.43
CA THR A 24 25.00 -3.60 -2.09
C THR A 24 23.90 -2.56 -2.17
N VAL A 25 23.99 -1.60 -3.09
CA VAL A 25 22.94 -0.59 -3.31
C VAL A 25 21.65 -1.23 -3.80
N PHE A 26 21.71 -2.22 -4.69
CA PHE A 26 20.51 -2.92 -5.15
C PHE A 26 19.79 -3.65 -4.01
N VAL A 27 20.54 -4.37 -3.17
CA VAL A 27 19.98 -5.10 -2.03
C VAL A 27 19.29 -4.15 -1.04
N THR A 28 19.92 -3.02 -0.71
CA THR A 28 19.31 -2.05 0.22
C THR A 28 18.06 -1.40 -0.37
N LEU A 29 18.05 -1.07 -1.66
CA LEU A 29 16.86 -0.54 -2.34
C LEU A 29 15.70 -1.53 -2.33
N VAL A 30 15.96 -2.82 -2.60
CA VAL A 30 14.92 -3.88 -2.57
C VAL A 30 14.33 -4.02 -1.16
N VAL A 31 15.15 -3.99 -0.12
CA VAL A 31 14.66 -4.08 1.28
C VAL A 31 13.82 -2.87 1.64
N ILE A 32 14.29 -1.65 1.34
CA ILE A 32 13.56 -0.40 1.64
C ILE A 32 12.23 -0.36 0.90
N THR A 33 12.23 -0.67 -0.40
CA THR A 33 11.00 -0.69 -1.22
C THR A 33 10.04 -1.77 -0.76
N SER A 34 10.53 -2.95 -0.36
CA SER A 34 9.70 -4.01 0.21
C SER A 34 9.04 -3.54 1.50
N ILE A 35 9.78 -2.97 2.46
CA ILE A 35 9.22 -2.46 3.73
C ILE A 35 8.19 -1.35 3.46
N TYR A 36 8.52 -0.42 2.57
CA TYR A 36 7.59 0.64 2.17
C TYR A 36 6.32 0.05 1.56
N PHE A 37 6.44 -0.94 0.69
CA PHE A 37 5.31 -1.59 0.05
C PHE A 37 4.50 -2.41 1.06
N TYR A 38 5.11 -3.16 1.98
CA TYR A 38 4.40 -3.87 3.05
C TYR A 38 3.62 -2.91 3.94
N LYS A 39 4.20 -1.76 4.30
CA LYS A 39 3.52 -0.73 5.08
C LYS A 39 2.41 -0.03 4.29
N ARG A 40 2.62 0.23 3.00
CA ARG A 40 1.67 0.91 2.11
C ARG A 40 0.57 -0.01 1.57
N HIS A 41 0.83 -1.30 1.43
CA HIS A 41 -0.11 -2.30 0.94
C HIS A 41 -1.26 -2.50 1.93
N ASN A 42 -1.07 -2.18 3.21
CA ASN A 42 -2.15 -2.11 4.19
C ASN A 42 -3.11 -0.91 3.98
N ILE A 43 -2.80 0.00 3.05
CA ILE A 43 -3.65 1.13 2.65
C ILE A 43 -4.27 0.89 1.26
N HIS A 44 -3.73 -0.04 0.46
CA HIS A 44 -4.15 -0.25 -0.94
C HIS A 44 -5.43 -1.09 -1.11
N SER A 45 -6.00 -1.66 -0.04
CA SER A 45 -7.27 -2.41 -0.10
C SER A 45 -8.53 -1.53 -0.15
N ARG A 46 -8.47 -0.32 -0.72
CA ARG A 46 -9.64 0.59 -0.74
C ARG A 46 -9.97 1.24 -2.07
N ASN A 47 -9.49 0.75 -3.21
CA ASN A 47 -9.96 1.27 -4.49
C ASN A 47 -10.34 0.19 -5.51
N LEU A 48 -11.64 0.20 -5.79
CA LEU A 48 -12.29 -0.18 -7.04
C LEU A 48 -12.50 -1.68 -7.34
N SER A 49 -13.47 -2.27 -6.64
CA SER A 49 -14.32 -3.31 -7.23
C SER A 49 -15.71 -2.74 -7.47
N LEU A 50 -15.93 -2.24 -8.69
CA LEU A 50 -17.27 -2.06 -9.23
C LEU A 50 -17.85 -3.47 -9.47
N GLN A 51 -18.72 -3.90 -8.54
CA GLN A 51 -19.81 -4.90 -8.63
C GLN A 51 -19.81 -5.94 -9.79
N PRO A 52 -20.19 -7.20 -9.48
CA PRO A 52 -21.60 -7.45 -9.24
C PRO A 52 -21.90 -7.87 -7.80
N PHE A 53 -22.81 -7.09 -7.22
CA PHE A 53 -23.68 -7.47 -6.12
C PHE A 53 -24.34 -8.82 -6.40
N ARG A 54 -24.33 -9.72 -5.40
CA ARG A 54 -25.16 -10.93 -5.16
C ARG A 54 -24.35 -12.22 -5.00
N LEU A 55 -23.67 -12.39 -3.88
CA LEU A 55 -23.57 -13.63 -3.10
C LEU A 55 -22.70 -13.32 -1.86
N ASP A 56 -23.01 -13.93 -0.73
CA ASP A 56 -22.28 -13.82 0.55
C ASP A 56 -22.59 -12.66 1.53
N SER A 57 -23.80 -12.10 1.47
CA SER A 57 -24.39 -11.43 2.65
C SER A 57 -24.56 -12.36 3.88
N GLN A 58 -24.28 -13.66 3.74
CA GLN A 58 -24.50 -14.67 4.77
C GLN A 58 -23.21 -15.13 5.49
N ARG A 59 -22.01 -14.76 5.00
CA ARG A 59 -20.74 -15.26 5.57
C ARG A 59 -19.97 -14.28 6.47
N ILE A 60 -20.35 -13.00 6.52
CA ILE A 60 -19.66 -11.98 7.34
C ILE A 60 -20.26 -11.85 8.76
N SER A 61 -21.24 -12.68 9.15
CA SER A 61 -21.83 -12.64 10.49
C SER A 61 -21.17 -13.57 11.53
N LYS A 62 -20.08 -14.25 11.20
CA LYS A 62 -19.44 -15.23 12.13
C LYS A 62 -18.15 -14.73 12.80
N SER A 63 -17.79 -13.47 12.61
CA SER A 63 -16.70 -12.82 13.34
C SER A 63 -17.31 -11.91 14.41
N GLN A 64 -17.06 -12.26 15.66
CA GLN A 64 -17.66 -11.75 16.89
C GLN A 64 -17.43 -10.24 17.14
N ASN A 65 -18.12 -9.36 16.40
CA ASN A 65 -18.29 -7.96 16.79
C ASN A 65 -19.71 -7.77 17.36
N PHE A 66 -19.88 -8.19 18.61
CA PHE A 66 -21.16 -8.09 19.33
C PHE A 66 -21.44 -6.60 19.61
N GLY A 67 -22.34 -5.99 18.84
CA GLY A 67 -22.87 -4.64 19.08
C GLY A 67 -22.50 -3.55 18.07
N VAL A 68 -21.68 -3.84 17.04
CA VAL A 68 -21.40 -2.87 15.96
C VAL A 68 -22.23 -3.21 14.73
N GLU A 69 -23.22 -2.37 14.44
CA GLU A 69 -24.00 -2.44 13.20
C GLU A 69 -23.08 -2.18 12.00
N HIS A 70 -23.02 -3.12 11.06
CA HIS A 70 -22.23 -2.98 9.84
C HIS A 70 -23.06 -2.26 8.79
N PHE A 71 -22.69 -1.02 8.47
CA PHE A 71 -23.32 -0.26 7.39
C PHE A 71 -22.61 -0.52 6.05
N ILE A 72 -23.40 -0.75 5.00
CA ILE A 72 -22.88 -0.83 3.63
C ILE A 72 -22.73 0.61 3.11
N PHE A 73 -21.77 0.84 2.20
CA PHE A 73 -21.54 2.16 1.59
C PHE A 73 -22.81 2.79 1.01
N LYS A 74 -23.70 1.99 0.41
CA LYS A 74 -24.98 2.46 -0.15
C LYS A 74 -25.88 3.09 0.92
N ASP A 75 -25.88 2.53 2.12
CA ASP A 75 -26.70 3.01 3.23
C ASP A 75 -26.12 4.32 3.77
N LEU A 76 -24.79 4.41 3.89
CA LEU A 76 -24.09 5.65 4.23
C LEU A 76 -24.37 6.75 3.20
N TYR A 77 -24.27 6.43 1.90
CA TYR A 77 -24.53 7.37 0.81
C TYR A 77 -25.95 7.96 0.86
N LYS A 78 -26.94 7.13 1.18
CA LYS A 78 -28.32 7.58 1.39
C LYS A 78 -28.45 8.40 2.67
N ALA A 79 -27.88 7.91 3.78
CA ALA A 79 -27.97 8.55 5.08
C ALA A 79 -27.36 9.95 5.08
N THR A 80 -26.28 10.15 4.33
CA THR A 80 -25.57 11.44 4.23
C THR A 80 -26.09 12.36 3.12
N ASN A 81 -27.17 11.98 2.43
CA ASN A 81 -27.64 12.68 1.22
C ASN A 81 -26.48 12.94 0.25
N ASN A 82 -25.75 11.89 -0.12
CA ASN A 82 -24.60 11.96 -1.01
C ASN A 82 -23.42 12.78 -0.44
N PHE A 83 -23.24 12.78 0.89
CA PHE A 83 -22.21 13.54 1.59
C PHE A 83 -22.31 15.06 1.38
N ASP A 84 -23.53 15.58 1.22
CA ASP A 84 -23.79 16.99 0.89
C ASP A 84 -23.44 17.96 2.05
N LYS A 85 -23.77 17.58 3.29
CA LYS A 85 -23.59 18.45 4.47
C LYS A 85 -22.36 18.06 5.29
N LYS A 86 -21.24 18.74 5.06
CA LYS A 86 -20.01 18.64 5.89
C LYS A 86 -20.20 19.38 7.22
N LEU A 87 -19.92 18.69 8.32
CA LEU A 87 -19.94 19.24 9.68
C LEU A 87 -18.55 19.71 10.12
N GLY A 88 -17.49 19.14 9.55
CA GLY A 88 -16.13 19.53 9.87
C GLY A 88 -15.09 18.76 9.07
N ASP A 89 -13.87 19.28 9.13
CA ASP A 89 -12.67 18.68 8.57
C ASP A 89 -11.63 18.56 9.69
N GLY A 90 -11.14 17.34 9.93
CA GLY A 90 -9.94 17.12 10.73
C GLY A 90 -8.80 16.71 9.81
N GLY A 91 -7.54 16.80 10.26
CA GLY A 91 -6.37 16.52 9.41
C GLY A 91 -6.26 15.11 8.78
N SER A 92 -7.22 14.21 9.01
CA SER A 92 -7.26 12.88 8.40
C SER A 92 -8.68 12.36 8.10
N ALA A 93 -9.73 13.13 8.36
CA ALA A 93 -11.11 12.68 8.18
C ALA A 93 -12.09 13.84 8.02
N GLU A 94 -13.07 13.65 7.15
CA GLU A 94 -14.19 14.55 6.97
C GLU A 94 -15.42 14.01 7.70
N VAL A 95 -16.14 14.89 8.39
CA VAL A 95 -17.34 14.52 9.12
C VAL A 95 -18.54 15.05 8.35
N PHE A 96 -19.47 14.17 8.00
CA PHE A 96 -20.71 14.52 7.32
C PHE A 96 -21.91 14.25 8.21
N TYR A 97 -22.94 15.09 8.08
CA TYR A 97 -24.23 14.84 8.71
C TYR A 97 -24.89 13.63 8.05
N GLY A 98 -25.37 12.70 8.87
CA GLY A 98 -26.14 11.54 8.43
C GLY A 98 -27.43 11.40 9.21
N LYS A 99 -28.53 11.07 8.54
CA LYS A 99 -29.81 10.72 9.15
C LYS A 99 -30.06 9.23 8.97
N ARG A 100 -30.40 8.55 10.07
CA ARG A 100 -30.88 7.16 10.04
C ARG A 100 -32.30 7.09 9.50
#